data_AF-A0A1W9PI86-F1
#
_entry.id   AF-A0A1W9PI86-F1
#
_cell.length_a   1.000
_cell.length_b   1.000
_cell.length_c   1.000
_cell.angle_alpha   90.00
_cell.angle_beta   90.00
_cell.angle_gamma   90.00
#
_symmetry.space_group_name_H-M   'P 1'
#
loop_
_entity.id
_entity.type
_entity.pdbx_description
1 polymer ?
#
loop_
_entity_poly.entity_id
_entity_poly.type
_entity_poly.pdbx_seq_one_letter_code
_entity_poly.pdbx_strand_id
1 'polypeptide(L)'
;MEKPEDRFTFARLCEVVGKAPFFVSNIQRALGLYVPTAGEGYSVAYVAFMEKIVALRTFNVPVADIADLFAKEKRLLELLKFDSLSSSPTWYLDGCGSPRRSDKYLLLTGYALGFHLDGHEIQSNLDFGKRDGELFAGHEMGEDISRAVAVYSKLADKVRARVEKETPVLKNALFWGSKAF
;
A
#
# COMPACT_ATOMS: atom_id res chain seq x y z
N MET A 1 -8.75 -17.82 5.35
CA MET A 1 -10.08 -18.11 4.76
C MET A 1 -11.04 -17.07 5.33
N GLU A 2 -11.28 -15.97 4.60
CA GLU A 2 -12.29 -14.97 4.99
C GLU A 2 -13.69 -15.55 4.83
N LYS A 3 -14.57 -15.30 5.79
CA LYS A 3 -15.97 -15.77 5.75
C LYS A 3 -16.74 -14.98 4.67
N PRO A 4 -17.73 -15.58 4.00
CA PRO A 4 -18.53 -14.92 2.97
C PRO A 4 -19.37 -13.73 3.46
N GLU A 5 -19.45 -13.50 4.78
CA GLU A 5 -20.21 -12.42 5.43
C GLU A 5 -19.48 -11.07 5.47
N ASP A 6 -18.18 -11.03 5.17
CA ASP A 6 -17.33 -9.81 5.25
C ASP A 6 -17.22 -9.05 3.91
N ARG A 7 -18.14 -9.30 2.98
CA ARG A 7 -18.11 -8.76 1.62
C ARG A 7 -18.90 -7.47 1.51
N PHE A 8 -18.22 -6.37 1.18
CA PHE A 8 -18.81 -5.04 1.02
C PHE A 8 -19.34 -4.85 -0.39
N THR A 9 -20.52 -4.25 -0.53
CA THR A 9 -21.00 -3.76 -1.83
C THR A 9 -20.30 -2.44 -2.19
N PHE A 10 -20.34 -2.05 -3.47
CA PHE A 10 -19.78 -0.76 -3.89
C PHE A 10 -20.45 0.43 -3.19
N ALA A 11 -21.77 0.37 -3.00
CA ALA A 11 -22.52 1.38 -2.26
C ALA A 11 -21.99 1.50 -0.82
N ARG A 12 -21.82 0.36 -0.14
CA ARG A 12 -21.29 0.33 1.22
C ARG A 12 -19.85 0.83 1.30
N LEU A 13 -19.01 0.51 0.31
CA LEU A 13 -17.65 1.06 0.21
C LEU A 13 -17.66 2.58 0.14
N CYS A 14 -18.54 3.17 -0.69
CA CYS A 14 -18.64 4.63 -0.82
C CYS A 14 -19.13 5.30 0.46
N GLU A 15 -20.09 4.68 1.16
CA GLU A 15 -20.57 5.14 2.47
C GLU A 15 -19.47 5.14 3.53
N VAL A 16 -18.75 4.02 3.67
CA VAL A 16 -17.68 3.87 4.68
C VAL A 16 -16.56 4.89 4.43
N VAL A 17 -16.17 5.05 3.17
CA VAL A 17 -15.11 5.99 2.78
C VAL A 17 -15.60 7.45 2.82
N GLY A 18 -16.91 7.68 2.88
CA GLY A 18 -17.51 9.02 2.94
C GLY A 18 -17.26 9.84 1.66
N LYS A 19 -17.16 9.19 0.50
CA LYS A 19 -16.88 9.84 -0.80
C LYS A 19 -17.88 9.42 -1.88
N ALA A 20 -18.08 10.31 -2.83
CA ALA A 20 -18.99 10.07 -3.95
C ALA A 20 -18.51 8.89 -4.83
N PRO A 21 -19.43 8.11 -5.43
CA PRO A 21 -19.10 6.97 -6.29
C PRO A 21 -18.08 7.29 -7.38
N PHE A 22 -18.22 8.44 -8.07
CA PHE A 22 -17.30 8.86 -9.11
C PHE A 22 -15.87 9.08 -8.60
N PHE A 23 -15.71 9.58 -7.37
CA PHE A 23 -14.40 9.76 -6.76
C PHE A 23 -13.73 8.42 -6.48
N VAL A 24 -14.48 7.45 -5.93
CA VAL A 24 -13.99 6.10 -5.65
C VAL A 24 -13.61 5.39 -6.96
N SER A 25 -14.46 5.42 -7.98
CA SER A 25 -14.17 4.81 -9.28
C SER A 25 -12.95 5.43 -9.98
N ASN A 26 -12.76 6.74 -9.87
CA ASN A 26 -11.56 7.40 -10.42
C ASN A 26 -10.28 6.94 -9.73
N ILE A 27 -10.31 6.76 -8.40
CA ILE A 27 -9.16 6.23 -7.66
C ILE A 27 -8.87 4.78 -8.08
N GLN A 28 -9.91 3.93 -8.15
CA GLN A 28 -9.76 2.55 -8.59
C GLN A 28 -9.12 2.46 -9.98
N ARG A 29 -9.56 3.31 -10.92
CA ARG A 29 -8.99 3.39 -12.27
C ARG A 29 -7.55 3.91 -12.26
N ALA A 30 -7.28 4.98 -11.52
CA ALA A 30 -5.96 5.60 -11.47
C ALA A 30 -4.89 4.67 -10.86
N LEU A 31 -5.30 3.82 -9.90
CA LEU A 31 -4.43 2.85 -9.25
C LEU A 31 -4.42 1.48 -9.94
N GLY A 32 -5.23 1.29 -11.00
CA GLY A 32 -5.36 0.00 -11.68
C GLY A 32 -5.86 -1.12 -10.76
N LEU A 33 -6.73 -0.79 -9.80
CA LEU A 33 -7.26 -1.76 -8.84
C LEU A 33 -8.25 -2.70 -9.50
N TYR A 34 -8.30 -3.92 -8.99
CA TYR A 34 -9.35 -4.85 -9.34
C TYR A 34 -10.70 -4.31 -8.86
N VAL A 35 -11.71 -4.39 -9.74
CA VAL A 35 -13.10 -4.04 -9.45
C VAL A 35 -13.90 -5.35 -9.49
N PRO A 36 -14.43 -5.82 -8.34
CA PRO A 36 -15.25 -7.02 -8.28
C PRO A 36 -16.44 -6.95 -9.24
N THR A 37 -16.75 -8.09 -9.87
CA THR A 37 -17.90 -8.19 -10.78
C THR A 37 -19.23 -8.31 -10.02
N ALA A 38 -20.37 -8.19 -10.72
CA ALA A 38 -21.68 -8.27 -10.09
C ALA A 38 -21.87 -9.61 -9.35
N GLY A 39 -21.91 -9.55 -8.01
CA GLY A 39 -22.02 -10.73 -7.12
C GLY A 39 -20.77 -11.00 -6.28
N GLU A 40 -19.62 -10.42 -6.66
CA GLU A 40 -18.41 -10.40 -5.86
C GLU A 40 -18.38 -9.09 -5.04
N GLY A 41 -18.10 -9.19 -3.75
CA GLY A 41 -17.98 -8.02 -2.88
C GLY A 41 -16.53 -7.66 -2.61
N TYR A 42 -16.30 -6.41 -2.20
CA TYR A 42 -15.01 -5.92 -1.75
C TYR A 42 -14.63 -6.57 -0.41
N SER A 43 -13.37 -6.99 -0.27
CA SER A 43 -12.85 -7.48 1.01
C SER A 43 -12.66 -6.34 2.01
N VAL A 44 -12.60 -6.68 3.29
CA VAL A 44 -12.31 -5.72 4.38
C VAL A 44 -10.97 -5.02 4.14
N ALA A 45 -9.96 -5.76 3.67
CA ALA A 45 -8.65 -5.23 3.40
C ALA A 45 -8.66 -4.19 2.25
N TYR A 46 -9.54 -4.38 1.25
CA TYR A 46 -9.77 -3.40 0.19
C TYR A 46 -10.38 -2.10 0.75
N VAL A 47 -11.37 -2.21 1.64
CA VAL A 47 -12.00 -1.05 2.28
C VAL A 47 -10.95 -0.27 3.08
N ALA A 48 -10.16 -0.95 3.90
CA ALA A 48 -9.09 -0.33 4.69
C ALA A 48 -8.04 0.37 3.81
N PHE A 49 -7.69 -0.22 2.66
CA PHE A 49 -6.82 0.42 1.69
C PHE A 49 -7.45 1.70 1.15
N MET A 50 -8.72 1.66 0.74
CA MET A 50 -9.42 2.83 0.22
C MET A 50 -9.52 3.96 1.25
N GLU A 51 -9.77 3.65 2.52
CA GLU A 51 -9.75 4.62 3.62
C GLU A 51 -8.38 5.31 3.73
N LYS A 52 -7.27 4.56 3.64
CA LYS A 52 -5.91 5.13 3.65
C LYS A 52 -5.69 6.07 2.47
N ILE A 53 -6.12 5.69 1.26
CA ILE A 53 -5.97 6.54 0.07
C ILE A 53 -6.76 7.84 0.25
N VAL A 54 -7.98 7.77 0.76
CA VAL A 54 -8.80 8.95 1.03
C VAL A 54 -8.21 9.83 2.12
N ALA A 55 -7.61 9.24 3.16
CA ALA A 55 -6.86 9.99 4.16
C ALA A 55 -5.69 10.74 3.50
N LEU A 56 -4.84 10.07 2.71
CA LEU A 56 -3.72 10.71 2.01
C LEU A 56 -4.18 11.84 1.07
N ARG A 57 -5.29 11.64 0.35
CA ARG A 57 -5.91 12.68 -0.48
C ARG A 57 -6.37 13.89 0.34
N THR A 58 -6.84 13.66 1.56
CA THR A 58 -7.24 14.72 2.49
C THR A 58 -6.03 15.52 2.98
N PHE A 59 -4.87 14.88 3.16
CA PHE A 59 -3.56 15.54 3.37
C PHE A 59 -2.94 16.11 2.08
N ASN A 60 -3.76 16.39 1.07
CA ASN A 60 -3.34 17.00 -0.19
C ASN A 60 -2.21 16.24 -0.92
N VAL A 61 -2.11 14.92 -0.73
CA VAL A 61 -1.17 14.09 -1.49
C VAL A 61 -1.76 13.87 -2.90
N PRO A 62 -1.05 14.21 -3.99
CA PRO A 62 -1.50 14.00 -5.36
C PRO A 62 -1.78 12.52 -5.67
N VAL A 63 -2.81 12.25 -6.46
CA VAL A 63 -3.13 10.88 -6.91
C VAL A 63 -1.95 10.26 -7.65
N ALA A 64 -1.22 11.05 -8.44
CA ALA A 64 -0.03 10.59 -9.17
C ALA A 64 1.09 10.11 -8.22
N ASP A 65 1.36 10.85 -7.13
CA ASP A 65 2.36 10.45 -6.13
C ASP A 65 1.93 9.14 -5.43
N ILE A 66 0.63 9.01 -5.13
CA ILE A 66 0.06 7.78 -4.53
C ILE A 66 0.15 6.60 -5.50
N ALA A 67 -0.14 6.82 -6.79
CA ALA A 67 -0.08 5.78 -7.79
C ALA A 67 1.35 5.29 -8.06
N ASP A 68 2.33 6.20 -8.11
CA ASP A 68 3.74 5.81 -8.22
C ASP A 68 4.21 5.04 -6.97
N LEU A 69 3.80 5.48 -5.78
CA LEU A 69 4.10 4.76 -4.54
C LEU A 69 3.50 3.35 -4.55
N PHE A 70 2.23 3.23 -4.94
CA PHE A 70 1.54 1.95 -5.01
C PHE A 70 2.14 1.00 -6.04
N ALA A 71 2.53 1.50 -7.22
CA ALA A 71 3.20 0.71 -8.24
C ALA A 71 4.54 0.14 -7.73
N LYS A 72 5.31 0.95 -6.98
CA LYS A 72 6.56 0.49 -6.35
C LYS A 72 6.33 -0.53 -5.24
N GLU A 73 5.32 -0.33 -4.40
CA GLU A 73 4.95 -1.32 -3.38
C GLU A 73 4.53 -2.65 -4.01
N LYS A 74 3.67 -2.61 -5.04
CA LYS A 74 3.26 -3.81 -5.76
C LYS A 74 4.46 -4.54 -6.37
N ARG A 75 5.40 -3.80 -6.97
CA ARG A 75 6.64 -4.38 -7.50
C ARG A 75 7.50 -5.05 -6.41
N LEU A 76 7.63 -4.42 -5.24
CA LEU A 76 8.33 -5.01 -4.11
C LEU A 76 7.65 -6.30 -3.64
N LEU A 77 6.31 -6.33 -3.58
CA LEU A 77 5.57 -7.54 -3.22
C LEU A 77 5.73 -8.67 -4.24
N GLU A 78 5.77 -8.35 -5.54
CA GLU A 78 6.07 -9.31 -6.62
C GLU A 78 7.50 -9.88 -6.48
N LEU A 79 8.49 -9.02 -6.18
CA LEU A 79 9.88 -9.47 -5.95
C LEU A 79 9.99 -10.37 -4.72
N LEU A 80 9.17 -10.13 -3.69
CA LEU A 80 9.07 -10.98 -2.50
C LEU A 80 8.19 -12.22 -2.72
N LYS A 81 7.72 -12.46 -3.96
CA LYS A 81 6.86 -13.58 -4.35
C LYS A 81 5.57 -13.67 -3.53
N PHE A 82 5.05 -12.55 -3.04
CA PHE A 82 3.80 -12.51 -2.26
C PHE A 82 2.57 -12.90 -3.11
N ASP A 83 2.66 -12.71 -4.43
CA ASP A 83 1.71 -13.19 -5.44
C ASP A 83 1.55 -14.72 -5.42
N SER A 84 2.59 -15.47 -5.04
CA SER A 84 2.56 -16.93 -4.96
C SER A 84 1.84 -17.48 -3.72
N LEU A 85 1.59 -16.63 -2.71
CA LEU A 85 1.01 -17.03 -1.43
C LEU A 85 -0.52 -17.03 -1.41
N SER A 86 -1.17 -16.31 -2.33
CA SER A 86 -2.62 -16.16 -2.36
C SER A 86 -3.13 -16.22 -3.80
N SER A 87 -4.16 -17.04 -4.04
CA SER A 87 -4.88 -17.07 -5.32
C SER A 87 -5.90 -15.93 -5.47
N SER A 88 -5.93 -15.00 -4.51
CA SER A 88 -6.84 -13.86 -4.49
C SER A 88 -6.54 -12.87 -5.63
N PRO A 89 -7.55 -12.37 -6.36
CA PRO A 89 -7.36 -11.31 -7.36
C PRO A 89 -6.90 -9.98 -6.75
N THR A 90 -7.06 -9.83 -5.43
CA THR A 90 -6.60 -8.67 -4.65
C THR A 90 -5.47 -9.04 -3.69
N TRP A 91 -4.66 -10.06 -4.01
CA TRP A 91 -3.57 -10.56 -3.17
C TRP A 91 -2.71 -9.44 -2.55
N TYR A 92 -2.41 -8.39 -3.33
CA TYR A 92 -1.60 -7.25 -2.91
C TYR A 92 -2.25 -6.37 -1.82
N LEU A 93 -3.55 -6.52 -1.58
CA LEU A 93 -4.30 -5.82 -0.53
C LEU A 93 -4.54 -6.68 0.70
N ASP A 94 -4.35 -8.01 0.63
CA ASP A 94 -4.67 -8.92 1.72
C ASP A 94 -3.91 -8.55 3.02
N GLY A 95 -2.76 -7.88 2.92
CA GLY A 95 -1.99 -7.34 4.06
C GLY A 95 -2.51 -6.01 4.66
N CYS A 96 -3.47 -5.34 4.03
CA CYS A 96 -3.90 -3.98 4.43
C CYS A 96 -4.65 -3.91 5.76
N GLY A 97 -5.06 -5.05 6.33
CA GLY A 97 -5.96 -5.14 7.49
C GLY A 97 -5.38 -4.76 8.86
N SER A 98 -4.07 -4.54 9.00
CA SER A 98 -3.48 -4.12 10.29
C SER A 98 -2.74 -2.78 10.13
N PRO A 99 -3.30 -1.65 10.62
CA PRO A 99 -2.59 -0.38 10.62
C PRO A 99 -1.46 -0.44 11.65
N ARG A 100 -0.23 -0.69 11.19
CA ARG A 100 0.97 -0.64 12.03
C ARG A 100 1.91 0.44 11.51
N ARG A 101 2.05 1.51 12.30
CA ARG A 101 3.03 2.57 12.04
C ARG A 101 4.40 2.06 12.48
N SER A 102 5.17 1.52 11.55
CA SER A 102 6.57 1.17 11.78
C SER A 102 7.32 1.16 10.46
N ASP A 103 8.60 1.52 10.49
CA ASP A 103 9.50 1.53 9.32
C ASP A 103 9.82 0.13 8.79
N LYS A 104 9.17 -0.89 9.35
CA LYS A 104 9.19 -2.27 8.86
C LYS A 104 8.02 -2.59 7.95
N TYR A 105 7.07 -1.66 7.78
CA TYR A 105 5.83 -1.86 7.03
C TYR A 105 5.76 -0.93 5.82
N LEU A 106 5.29 -1.46 4.69
CA LEU A 106 4.92 -0.66 3.53
C LEU A 106 3.75 0.29 3.87
N LEU A 107 3.73 1.48 3.28
CA LEU A 107 2.89 2.59 3.70
C LEU A 107 1.42 2.34 3.35
N LEU A 108 1.17 1.90 2.11
CA LEU A 108 -0.19 1.69 1.61
C LEU A 108 -0.67 0.29 1.94
N THR A 109 0.08 -0.72 1.51
CA THR A 109 -0.28 -2.14 1.66
C THR A 109 -0.14 -2.65 3.09
N GLY A 110 0.63 -1.97 3.95
CA GLY A 110 0.83 -2.39 5.33
C GLY A 110 1.58 -3.72 5.47
N TYR A 111 2.26 -4.18 4.42
CA TYR A 111 3.01 -5.43 4.45
C TYR A 111 4.31 -5.27 5.25
N ALA A 112 4.57 -6.20 6.17
CA ALA A 112 5.79 -6.22 6.97
C ALA A 112 6.95 -6.82 6.16
N LEU A 113 7.96 -6.03 5.86
CA LEU A 113 9.16 -6.48 5.15
C LEU A 113 10.09 -7.32 6.04
N GLY A 114 9.90 -7.29 7.36
CA GLY A 114 10.75 -8.00 8.33
C GLY A 114 12.09 -7.31 8.61
N PHE A 115 12.46 -6.30 7.83
CA PHE A 115 13.64 -5.44 8.02
C PHE A 115 13.25 -3.95 7.96
N HIS A 116 14.14 -3.07 8.42
CA HIS A 116 13.92 -1.61 8.40
C HIS A 116 14.08 -1.03 6.99
N LEU A 117 13.12 -0.21 6.55
CA LEU A 117 13.14 0.52 5.28
C LEU A 117 14.31 1.52 5.17
N ASP A 118 14.88 1.94 6.30
CA ASP A 118 16.02 2.86 6.39
C ASP A 118 17.38 2.17 6.20
N GLY A 119 17.37 0.85 5.94
CA GLY A 119 18.36 0.21 5.07
C GLY A 119 19.84 0.34 5.42
N HIS A 120 20.22 0.47 6.70
CA HIS A 120 21.63 0.32 7.12
C HIS A 120 22.03 -1.12 7.47
N GLU A 121 21.09 -2.08 7.48
CA GLU A 121 21.33 -3.46 7.96
C GLU A 121 21.12 -4.55 6.89
N ILE A 122 21.21 -4.22 5.60
CA ILE A 122 21.44 -5.29 4.62
C ILE A 122 22.92 -5.62 4.68
N GLN A 123 23.29 -6.64 5.45
CA GLN A 123 24.67 -7.12 5.56
C GLN A 123 25.20 -7.48 4.17
N SER A 124 26.02 -6.59 3.61
CA SER A 124 26.71 -6.76 2.33
C SER A 124 27.79 -7.86 2.37
N ASN A 125 27.96 -8.55 3.49
CA ASN A 125 29.03 -9.52 3.76
C ASN A 125 28.54 -10.98 3.80
N LEU A 126 27.37 -11.31 3.24
CA LEU A 126 27.09 -12.71 2.92
C LEU A 126 27.98 -13.12 1.74
N ASP A 127 29.11 -13.75 2.06
CA ASP A 127 30.00 -14.39 1.10
C ASP A 127 29.26 -15.51 0.38
N PHE A 128 28.96 -15.32 -0.91
CA PHE A 128 28.39 -16.34 -1.80
C PHE A 128 29.50 -17.15 -2.50
N GLY A 129 30.56 -17.49 -1.77
CA GLY A 129 31.64 -18.35 -2.24
C GLY A 129 31.15 -19.74 -2.66
N LYS A 130 31.54 -20.12 -3.89
CA LYS A 130 31.28 -21.38 -4.63
C LYS A 130 29.95 -22.08 -4.31
N ARG A 131 28.93 -21.71 -5.10
CA ARG A 131 27.64 -22.40 -5.17
C ARG A 131 27.70 -23.57 -6.16
N ASP A 132 27.46 -24.77 -5.65
CA ASP A 132 27.00 -25.91 -6.44
C ASP A 132 25.63 -25.61 -7.05
N GLY A 133 25.42 -26.00 -8.31
CA GLY A 133 24.15 -26.12 -9.03
C GLY A 133 23.14 -24.98 -8.88
N GLU A 134 23.09 -24.07 -9.85
CA GLU A 134 22.13 -22.97 -9.93
C GLU A 134 20.67 -23.43 -9.77
N LEU A 135 20.06 -23.12 -8.62
CA LEU A 135 18.63 -23.34 -8.31
C LEU A 135 17.72 -22.24 -8.88
N PHE A 136 18.29 -21.21 -9.53
CA PHE A 136 17.56 -20.06 -10.07
C PHE A 136 18.09 -19.71 -11.45
N ALA A 137 17.18 -19.49 -12.40
CA ALA A 137 17.54 -18.99 -13.72
C ALA A 137 18.14 -17.58 -13.59
N GLY A 138 19.32 -17.35 -14.19
CA GLY A 138 20.16 -16.16 -13.98
C GLY A 138 19.53 -14.78 -14.25
N HIS A 139 18.28 -14.70 -14.72
CA HIS A 139 17.54 -13.44 -14.81
C HIS A 139 16.92 -13.00 -13.47
N GLU A 140 16.69 -13.93 -12.52
CA GLU A 140 16.11 -13.63 -11.20
C GLU A 140 17.16 -13.31 -10.12
N MET A 141 18.46 -13.49 -10.44
CA MET A 141 19.55 -13.13 -9.53
C MET A 141 19.80 -11.62 -9.53
N GLY A 142 19.01 -10.87 -8.76
CA GLY A 142 19.40 -9.54 -8.30
C GLY A 142 18.92 -8.37 -9.16
N GLU A 143 17.63 -8.35 -9.55
CA GLU A 143 16.98 -7.04 -9.63
C GLU A 143 16.99 -6.47 -8.20
N ASP A 144 17.81 -5.46 -8.01
CA ASP A 144 18.33 -5.00 -6.73
C ASP A 144 17.19 -4.55 -5.79
N ILE A 145 16.67 -5.48 -4.99
CA ILE A 145 15.62 -5.23 -3.99
C ILE A 145 16.05 -4.08 -3.09
N SER A 146 17.34 -3.96 -2.78
CA SER A 146 17.87 -2.86 -1.97
C SER A 146 17.70 -1.50 -2.67
N ARG A 147 17.94 -1.43 -3.98
CA ARG A 147 17.69 -0.24 -4.79
C ARG A 147 16.20 0.07 -4.91
N ALA A 148 15.35 -0.94 -5.11
CA ALA A 148 13.90 -0.77 -5.15
C ALA A 148 13.36 -0.23 -3.82
N VAL A 149 13.83 -0.78 -2.69
CA VAL A 149 13.51 -0.32 -1.33
C VAL A 149 14.02 1.10 -1.10
N ALA A 150 15.23 1.45 -1.54
CA ALA A 150 15.79 2.79 -1.38
C ALA A 150 14.99 3.85 -2.16
N VAL A 151 14.58 3.53 -3.39
CA VAL A 151 13.73 4.42 -4.21
C VAL A 151 12.35 4.57 -3.57
N TYR A 152 11.77 3.47 -3.10
CA TYR A 152 10.49 3.48 -2.40
C TYR A 152 10.55 4.31 -1.11
N SER A 153 11.58 4.13 -0.28
CA SER A 153 11.75 4.81 1.00
C SER A 153 11.78 6.33 0.83
N LYS A 154 12.56 6.83 -0.14
CA LYS A 154 12.60 8.26 -0.50
C LYS A 154 11.22 8.82 -0.88
N LEU A 155 10.42 8.05 -1.61
CA LEU A 155 9.08 8.47 -2.01
C LEU A 155 8.11 8.44 -0.82
N ALA A 156 8.18 7.41 0.01
CA ALA A 156 7.41 7.30 1.25
C ALA A 156 7.71 8.47 2.20
N ASP A 157 8.98 8.85 2.36
CA ASP A 157 9.40 10.00 3.17
C ASP A 157 8.87 11.32 2.64
N LYS A 158 8.88 11.51 1.31
CA LYS A 158 8.27 12.70 0.69
C LYS A 158 6.77 12.78 1.01
N VAL A 159 6.05 11.66 0.97
CA VAL A 159 4.63 11.60 1.32
C VAL A 159 4.44 11.88 2.81
N ARG A 160 5.24 11.27 3.70
CA ARG A 160 5.20 11.51 5.15
C ARG A 160 5.45 12.96 5.50
N ALA A 161 6.48 13.58 4.93
CA ALA A 161 6.80 14.99 5.14
C ALA A 161 5.66 15.93 4.72
N ARG A 162 4.96 15.60 3.62
CA ARG A 162 3.76 16.36 3.21
C ARG A 162 2.62 16.18 4.22
N VAL A 163 2.35 14.96 4.66
CA VAL A 163 1.33 14.69 5.69
C VAL A 163 1.65 15.44 6.98
N GLU A 164 2.90 15.43 7.43
CA GLU A 164 3.35 16.15 8.62
C GLU A 164 3.15 17.66 8.49
N LYS A 165 3.45 18.22 7.31
CA LYS A 165 3.24 19.64 7.01
C LYS A 165 1.76 20.04 7.01
N GLU A 166 0.88 19.19 6.50
CA GLU A 166 -0.56 19.46 6.37
C GLU A 166 -1.34 19.13 7.65
N THR A 167 -0.80 18.26 8.52
CA THR A 167 -1.41 17.88 9.80
C THR A 167 -1.86 19.06 10.67
N PRO A 168 -1.04 20.09 10.93
CA PRO A 168 -1.49 21.24 11.74
C PRO A 168 -2.65 21.99 11.08
N VAL A 169 -2.68 22.09 9.75
CA VAL A 169 -3.76 22.77 9.01
C VAL A 169 -5.07 22.02 9.17
N LEU A 170 -5.05 20.69 9.02
CA LEU A 170 -6.24 19.86 9.21
C LEU A 170 -6.71 19.83 10.67
N LYS A 171 -5.79 19.83 11.66
CA LYS A 171 -6.17 19.97 13.07
C LYS A 171 -6.88 21.30 13.34
N ASN A 172 -6.39 22.39 12.75
CA ASN A 172 -7.07 23.67 12.83
C ASN A 172 -8.44 23.63 12.15
N ALA A 173 -8.55 23.04 10.96
CA ALA A 173 -9.84 22.89 10.28
C ALA A 173 -10.84 22.07 11.10
N LEU A 174 -10.41 20.99 11.74
CA LEU A 174 -11.22 20.18 12.65
C LEU A 174 -11.67 20.99 13.88
N PHE A 175 -10.77 21.78 14.46
CA PHE A 175 -11.10 22.68 15.58
C PHE A 175 -12.13 23.74 15.19
N TRP A 176 -12.02 24.31 14.00
CA TRP A 176 -13.03 25.23 13.48
C TRP A 176 -14.37 24.51 13.24
N GLY A 177 -14.32 23.32 12.63
CA GLY A 177 -15.50 22.51 12.37
C GLY A 177 -16.29 22.18 13.64
N SER A 178 -15.61 21.82 14.73
CA SER A 178 -16.26 21.50 16.02
C SER A 178 -16.77 22.71 16.79
N LYS A 179 -16.36 23.93 16.43
CA LYS A 179 -16.84 25.18 17.03
C LYS A 179 -17.90 25.89 16.22
N ALA A 180 -17.87 25.74 14.90
CA ALA A 180 -18.70 26.51 13.97
C ALA A 180 -19.97 25.78 13.54
N PHE A 181 -20.02 24.45 13.69
CA PHE A 181 -21.14 23.58 13.39
C PHE A 181 -21.46 22.71 14.60
#